data_AF-A0A2Z6Q6W4-F1
#
_entry.id   AF-A0A2Z6Q6W4-F1
#
_cell.length_a   1.000
_cell.length_b   1.000
_cell.length_c   1.000
_cell.angle_alpha   90.00
_cell.angle_beta   90.00
_cell.angle_gamma   90.00
#
_symmetry.space_group_name_H-M   'P 1'
#
loop_
_entity.id
_entity.type
_entity.pdbx_description
1 polymer ?
#
loop_
_entity_poly.entity_id
_entity_poly.type
_entity_poly.pdbx_seq_one_letter_code
_entity_poly.pdbx_strand_id
1 'polypeptide(L)' 'MVQDNDTVKDFYLKLKECNKSVGYHKEQLKWLFFRGLSTENMFKVNMDGLQSLALDEILERLSLEQ' A
#
# COMPACT_ATOMS: atom_id res chain seq x y z
N MET A 1 -11.52 0.12 -1.15
CA MET A 1 -10.67 -0.14 -2.33
C MET A 1 -9.69 -1.23 -1.95
N VAL A 2 -9.48 -2.22 -2.80
CA VAL A 2 -8.54 -3.34 -2.57
C VAL A 2 -7.66 -3.50 -3.81
N GLN A 3 -6.48 -4.11 -3.65
CA GLN A 3 -5.49 -4.29 -4.69
C GLN A 3 -5.98 -5.28 -5.76
N ASP A 4 -6.53 -6.42 -5.36
CA ASP A 4 -6.98 -7.48 -6.27
C ASP A 4 -5.91 -7.83 -7.34
N ASN A 5 -6.21 -7.63 -8.63
CA ASN A 5 -5.31 -7.90 -9.75
C ASN A 5 -4.42 -6.71 -10.14
N ASP A 6 -4.54 -5.56 -9.46
CA ASP A 6 -3.67 -4.41 -9.71
C ASP A 6 -2.25 -4.68 -9.20
N THR A 7 -1.26 -4.07 -9.87
CA THR A 7 0.07 -3.92 -9.28
C THR A 7 -0.03 -3.08 -8.00
N VAL A 8 0.91 -3.25 -7.06
CA VAL A 8 0.93 -2.43 -5.83
C VAL A 8 0.99 -0.94 -6.15
N LYS A 9 1.72 -0.58 -7.21
CA LYS A 9 1.85 0.80 -7.68
C LYS A 9 0.53 1.35 -8.22
N ASP A 10 -0.18 0.59 -9.05
CA ASP A 10 -1.47 1.03 -9.59
C ASP A 10 -2.52 1.18 -8.49
N PHE A 11 -2.58 0.23 -7.57
CA PHE A 11 -3.42 0.30 -6.38
C PHE A 11 -3.12 1.56 -5.55
N TYR A 12 -1.85 1.86 -5.31
CA TYR A 12 -1.47 3.07 -4.57
C TYR A 12 -1.83 4.37 -5.31
N LEU A 13 -1.66 4.42 -6.63
CA LEU A 13 -2.06 5.59 -7.42
C LEU A 13 -3.57 5.83 -7.34
N LYS A 14 -4.39 4.79 -7.47
CA LYS A 14 -5.84 4.88 -7.26
C LYS A 14 -6.18 5.38 -5.85
N LEU A 15 -5.45 4.90 -4.83
CA LEU A 15 -5.68 5.27 -3.44
C LEU A 15 -5.36 6.76 -3.22
N LYS A 16 -4.24 7.22 -3.79
CA LYS A 16 -3.81 8.62 -3.76
C LYS A 16 -4.79 9.53 -4.49
N GLU A 17 -5.35 9.09 -5.61
CA GLU A 17 -6.36 9.84 -6.36
C GLU A 17 -7.65 9.99 -5.53
N CYS A 18 -8.16 8.90 -4.95
CA CYS A 18 -9.29 8.97 -4.02
C CYS A 18 -8.99 9.88 -2.83
N ASN A 19 -7.75 9.86 -2.32
CA ASN A 19 -7.37 10.65 -1.17
C ASN A 19 -7.40 12.17 -1.44
N LYS A 20 -7.28 12.63 -2.69
CA LYS A 20 -7.42 14.06 -3.02
C LYS A 20 -8.79 14.63 -2.62
N SER A 21 -9.83 13.81 -2.70
CA SER A 21 -11.19 14.20 -2.36
C SER A 21 -11.52 14.02 -0.87
N VAL A 22 -10.89 13.04 -0.21
CA VAL A 22 -11.19 12.70 1.20
C VAL A 22 -10.29 13.43 2.19
N GLY A 23 -9.02 13.66 1.84
CA GLY A 23 -8.07 14.39 2.68
C GLY A 23 -7.51 13.61 3.87
N TYR A 24 -7.30 12.29 3.73
CA TYR A 24 -6.62 11.50 4.75
C TYR A 24 -5.16 11.94 4.93
N HIS A 25 -4.71 11.97 6.18
CA HIS A 25 -3.30 12.20 6.51
C HIS A 25 -2.46 10.93 6.27
N LYS A 26 -1.13 11.08 6.30
CA LYS A 26 -0.19 10.02 5.91
C LYS A 26 -0.39 8.69 6.65
N GLU A 27 -0.62 8.72 7.96
CA GLU A 27 -0.81 7.50 8.76
C GLU A 27 -2.12 6.78 8.41
N GLN A 28 -3.21 7.52 8.21
CA GLN A 28 -4.47 6.97 7.69
C GLN A 28 -4.29 6.34 6.31
N LEU A 29 -3.56 7.01 5.41
CA LEU A 29 -3.29 6.50 4.08
C LEU A 29 -2.48 5.20 4.12
N LYS A 30 -1.46 5.14 4.99
CA LYS A 30 -0.66 3.94 5.24
C LYS A 30 -1.51 2.79 5.80
N TRP A 31 -2.40 3.08 6.74
CA TRP A 31 -3.34 2.08 7.27
C TRP A 31 -4.30 1.55 6.21
N LEU A 32 -4.87 2.43 5.38
CA LEU A 32 -5.75 2.06 4.28
C LEU A 32 -5.01 1.23 3.22
N PHE A 33 -3.78 1.60 2.91
CA PHE A 33 -2.92 0.86 2.01
C PHE A 33 -2.75 -0.58 2.48
N PHE A 34 -2.34 -0.81 3.74
CA PHE A 34 -2.20 -2.16 4.28
C PHE A 34 -3.49 -2.97 4.28
N ARG A 35 -4.62 -2.34 4.64
CA ARG A 35 -5.94 -2.99 4.64
C ARG A 35 -6.39 -3.40 3.24
N GLY A 36 -5.94 -2.70 2.21
CA GLY A 36 -6.31 -2.95 0.83
C GLY A 36 -5.32 -3.83 0.05
N LEU A 37 -4.15 -4.16 0.59
CA LEU A 37 -3.20 -5.06 -0.07
C LEU A 37 -3.80 -6.44 -0.35
N SER A 38 -3.29 -7.09 -1.41
CA SER A 38 -3.55 -8.51 -1.62
C SER A 38 -3.00 -9.33 -0.45
N THR A 39 -3.55 -10.53 -0.24
CA THR A 39 -3.08 -11.44 0.82
C THR A 39 -1.58 -11.72 0.70
N GLU A 40 -1.07 -11.88 -0.52
CA GLU A 40 0.35 -12.14 -0.79
C GLU A 40 1.23 -10.97 -0.35
N ASN A 41 0.93 -9.74 -0.77
CA ASN A 41 1.74 -8.57 -0.42
C ASN A 41 1.60 -8.21 1.06
N MET A 42 0.42 -8.40 1.64
CA MET A 42 0.23 -8.25 3.09
C MET A 42 1.10 -9.26 3.86
N PHE A 43 1.18 -10.50 3.38
CA PHE A 43 2.02 -11.52 4.00
C PHE A 43 3.51 -11.14 3.92
N LYS A 44 4.00 -10.64 2.77
CA LYS A 44 5.38 -10.14 2.61
C LYS A 44 5.69 -9.00 3.58
N VAL A 45 4.83 -7.99 3.65
CA VAL A 45 4.98 -6.88 4.61
C VAL A 45 5.16 -7.37 6.04
N ASN A 46 4.42 -8.41 6.43
CA ASN A 46 4.49 -8.97 7.77
C ASN A 46 5.77 -9.79 7.99
N MET A 47 6.14 -10.63 7.02
CA MET A 47 7.32 -11.50 7.11
C MET A 47 8.62 -10.70 7.14
N ASP A 48 8.69 -9.64 6.33
CA ASP A 48 9.89 -8.81 6.19
C ASP A 48 9.92 -7.65 7.20
N GLY A 49 8.92 -7.54 8.08
CA GLY A 49 8.85 -6.50 9.10
C GLY A 49 8.73 -5.08 8.55
N LEU A 50 8.18 -4.91 7.34
CA LEU A 50 8.13 -3.63 6.63
C LEU A 50 7.15 -2.62 7.25
N GLN A 51 6.34 -3.06 8.23
CA GLN A 51 5.31 -2.24 8.87
C GLN A 51 5.84 -0.94 9.48
N SER A 52 7.10 -0.94 9.94
CA SER A 52 7.76 0.23 10.54
C SER A 52 8.23 1.26 9.51
N LEU A 53 8.38 0.87 8.25
CA LEU A 53 8.92 1.71 7.18
C LEU A 53 7.94 2.81 6.74
N ALA A 54 8.45 3.84 6.08
CA ALA A 54 7.62 4.83 5.43
C ALA A 54 6.82 4.20 4.28
N LEU A 55 5.65 4.76 3.96
CA LEU A 55 4.79 4.21 2.91
C LEU A 55 5.51 4.11 1.55
N ASP A 56 6.33 5.12 1.22
CA ASP A 56 7.10 5.14 -0.03
C ASP A 56 8.16 4.04 -0.08
N GLU A 57 8.81 3.72 1.05
CA GLU A 57 9.80 2.63 1.14
C GLU A 57 9.14 1.25 0.98
N ILE A 58 7.95 1.07 1.56
CA ILE A 58 7.18 -0.18 1.41
C ILE A 58 6.78 -0.39 -0.05
N LEU A 59 6.34 0.68 -0.72
CA LEU A 59 5.97 0.64 -2.13
C LEU A 59 7.14 0.23 -3.01
N GLU A 60 8.33 0.79 -2.78
CA GLU A 60 9.54 0.39 -3.50
C GLU A 60 9.87 -1.09 -3.27
N ARG A 61 9.85 -1.55 -2.01
CA ARG A 61 10.11 -2.96 -1.67
C ARG A 61 9.15 -3.92 -2.36
N LEU A 62 7.86 -3.64 -2.31
CA LEU A 62 6.84 -4.48 -2.93
C LEU A 62 6.88 -4.42 -4.46
N SER A 63 7.28 -3.29 -5.04
CA SER A 63 7.32 -3.13 -6.51
C SER A 63 8.56 -3.74 -7.16
N LEU A 64 9.62 -4.03 -6.39
CA LEU A 64 10.82 -4.69 -6.92
C LEU A 64 10.63 -6.19 -7.17
N GLU A 65 9.60 -6.78 -6.59
CA GLU A 65 9.36 -8.22 -6.58
C GLU A 65 8.11 -8.66 -7.38
N GLN A 66 7.44 -7.74 -8.05
CA GLN A 66 6.25 -7.97 -8.89
C GLN A 66 6.58 -7.74 -10.37
#